data_AF-A0A7X3BQ23-F1
#
_entry.id   AF-A0A7X3BQ23-F1
#
_cell.length_a   1.000
_cell.length_b   1.000
_cell.length_c   1.000
_cell.angle_alpha   90.00
_cell.angle_beta   90.00
_cell.angle_gamma   90.00
#
_symmetry.space_group_name_H-M   'P 1'
#
loop_
_entity.id
_entity.type
_entity.pdbx_description
1 polymer ?
#
loop_
_entity_poly.entity_id
_entity_poly.type
_entity_poly.pdbx_seq_one_letter_code
_entity_poly.pdbx_strand_id
1 'polypeptide(L)' 'MPQSWSGKSLSQLDLRGQYNLNILGFRDYENAPLDFQFGPNDLLKPDTYIMAVINNQYLDYLVRLND' A
#
# COMPACT_ATOMS: atom_id res chain seq x y z
N MET A 1 -7.17 1.57 2.23
CA MET A 1 -6.00 0.92 2.85
C MET A 1 -6.45 0.30 4.18
N PRO A 2 -5.91 -0.86 4.61
CA PRO A 2 -6.16 -1.39 5.94
C PRO A 2 -5.78 -0.38 7.04
N GLN A 3 -6.62 -0.23 8.07
CA GLN A 3 -6.34 0.70 9.18
C GLN A 3 -5.06 0.32 9.94
N SER A 4 -4.73 -0.98 9.99
CA SER A 4 -3.51 -1.50 10.62
C SER A 4 -2.20 -0.99 10.00
N TRP A 5 -2.26 -0.44 8.77
CA TRP A 5 -1.09 0.12 8.08
C TRP A 5 -0.86 1.59 8.39
N SER A 6 -1.86 2.29 8.95
CA SER A 6 -1.75 3.71 9.29
C SER A 6 -0.59 3.95 10.26
N GLY A 7 0.26 4.93 9.93
CA GLY A 7 1.44 5.28 10.72
C GLY A 7 2.61 4.29 10.63
N LYS A 8 2.51 3.23 9.81
CA LYS A 8 3.63 2.33 9.51
C LYS A 8 4.34 2.76 8.22
N SER A 9 5.62 2.42 8.10
CA SER A 9 6.35 2.58 6.84
C SER A 9 6.23 1.34 5.95
N LEU A 10 6.51 1.50 4.65
CA LEU A 10 6.56 0.37 3.71
C LEU A 10 7.62 -0.68 4.12
N SER A 11 8.75 -0.24 4.68
CA SER A 11 9.79 -1.12 5.21
C SER A 11 9.34 -1.94 6.41
N GLN A 12 8.48 -1.40 7.27
CA GLN A 12 7.91 -2.14 8.41
C GLN A 12 6.83 -3.14 7.99
N LEU A 13 6.08 -2.81 6.94
CA LEU A 13 4.99 -3.64 6.46
C LEU A 13 5.47 -4.83 5.62
N ASP A 14 6.65 -4.72 5.00
CA ASP A 14 7.23 -5.74 4.11
C ASP A 14 6.20 -6.28 3.09
N LEU A 15 5.51 -5.37 2.40
CA LEU A 15 4.40 -5.71 1.50
C LEU A 15 4.83 -6.63 0.36
N ARG A 16 6.08 -6.52 -0.08
CA ARG A 16 6.65 -7.38 -1.11
C ARG A 16 6.93 -8.78 -0.57
N GLY A 17 7.52 -8.91 0.63
CA GLY A 17 7.80 -10.21 1.24
C GLY A 17 6.53 -10.96 1.66
N GLN A 18 5.54 -10.25 2.20
CA GLN A 18 4.33 -10.86 2.74
C GLN A 18 3.23 -11.11 1.69
N TYR A 19 3.05 -10.17 0.75
CA TYR A 19 1.91 -10.18 -0.16
C TYR A 19 2.30 -10.14 -1.65
N ASN A 20 3.61 -10.09 -1.97
CA ASN A 20 4.10 -9.83 -3.32
C ASN A 20 3.47 -8.57 -3.97
N LEU A 21 3.19 -7.57 -3.13
CA LEU A 21 2.53 -6.34 -3.50
C LEU A 21 3.58 -5.25 -3.75
N ASN A 22 3.59 -4.69 -4.96
CA ASN A 22 4.47 -3.57 -5.30
C ASN A 22 3.68 -2.27 -5.32
N ILE A 23 4.11 -1.30 -4.51
CA ILE A 23 3.47 0.01 -4.45
C ILE A 23 3.96 0.87 -5.61
N LEU A 24 3.01 1.44 -6.36
CA LEU A 24 3.29 2.38 -7.46
C LEU A 24 3.26 3.84 -6.98
N GLY A 25 2.46 4.13 -5.96
CA GLY A 25 2.33 5.47 -5.41
C GLY A 25 1.04 5.66 -4.62
N PHE A 26 0.83 6.91 -4.23
CA PHE A 26 -0.22 7.33 -3.31
C PHE A 26 -1.06 8.45 -3.91
N ARG A 27 -2.30 8.61 -3.43
CA ARG A 27 -3.16 9.75 -3.73
C ARG A 27 -3.83 10.24 -2.46
N ASP A 28 -3.90 11.56 -2.31
CA ASP A 28 -4.56 12.20 -1.16
C ASP A 28 -6.09 12.01 -1.19
N TYR A 29 -6.67 11.93 -2.38
CA TYR A 29 -8.11 11.73 -2.59
C TYR A 29 -8.38 11.02 -3.93
N GLU A 30 -9.63 10.60 -4.14
CA GLU A 30 -10.03 9.91 -5.37
C GLU A 30 -9.73 10.78 -6.61
N ASN A 31 -9.04 10.20 -7.60
CA ASN A 31 -8.58 10.87 -8.84
C ASN A 31 -7.54 11.99 -8.67
N ALA A 32 -6.96 12.19 -7.48
CA ALA A 32 -5.80 13.08 -7.33
C ALA A 32 -4.61 12.60 -8.18
N PRO A 33 -3.66 13.48 -8.54
CA PRO A 33 -2.40 13.08 -9.15
C PRO A 33 -1.72 11.99 -8.32
N LEU A 34 -1.12 11.01 -8.99
CA LEU A 34 -0.34 9.98 -8.31
C LEU A 34 0.96 10.58 -7.79
N ASP A 35 1.15 10.53 -6.47
CA ASP A 35 2.42 10.80 -5.85
C ASP A 35 3.31 9.55 -5.89
N PHE A 36 4.41 9.65 -6.62
CA PHE A 36 5.43 8.61 -6.76
C PHE A 36 6.73 8.97 -6.02
N GLN A 37 6.77 10.11 -5.32
CA GLN A 37 7.92 10.54 -4.53
C GLN A 37 7.76 10.08 -3.09
N PHE A 38 7.93 8.77 -2.88
CA PHE A 38 7.90 8.17 -1.56
C PHE A 38 9.14 7.30 -1.31
N GLY A 39 9.61 7.33 -0.08
CA GLY A 39 10.68 6.49 0.43
C GLY A 39 10.15 5.28 1.20
N PRO A 40 10.98 4.24 1.40
CA PRO A 40 10.58 3.04 2.14
C PRO A 40 10.27 3.31 3.62
N ASN A 41 10.75 4.43 4.17
CA ASN A 41 10.58 4.81 5.57
C ASN A 41 9.51 5.87 5.80
N ASP A 42 8.89 6.38 4.73
CA ASP A 42 7.81 7.34 4.86
C ASP A 42 6.60 6.67 5.50
N LEU A 43 6.00 7.37 6.46
CA LEU A 43 4.85 6.85 7.20
C LEU A 43 3.59 6.98 6.35
N LEU A 44 2.84 5.90 6.24
CA LEU A 44 1.56 5.90 5.56
C LEU A 44 0.56 6.76 6.35
N LYS A 45 0.02 7.77 5.68
CA LYS A 45 -1.01 8.63 6.26
C LYS A 45 -2.36 7.89 6.28
N PRO A 46 -3.21 8.15 7.28
CA PRO A 46 -4.59 7.68 7.24
C PRO A 46 -5.29 8.20 5.97
N ASP A 47 -6.32 7.47 5.54
CA ASP A 47 -7.20 7.83 4.43
C ASP A 47 -6.53 8.05 3.06
N THR A 48 -5.26 7.67 2.93
CA THR A 48 -4.53 7.70 1.65
C THR A 48 -4.96 6.55 0.75
N TYR A 49 -5.13 6.87 -0.53
CA TYR A 49 -5.35 5.88 -1.58
C TYR A 49 -4.00 5.31 -2.03
N ILE A 50 -3.87 3.99 -1.99
CA ILE A 50 -2.66 3.28 -2.42
C ILE A 50 -2.91 2.70 -3.80
N MET A 51 -2.03 3.01 -4.75
CA MET A 51 -1.96 2.30 -6.02
C MET A 51 -0.87 1.25 -5.94
N ALA A 52 -1.22 0.01 -6.23
CA ALA A 52 -0.30 -1.11 -6.17
C ALA A 52 -0.55 -2.11 -7.30
N VAL A 53 0.48 -2.88 -7.63
CA VAL A 53 0.41 -3.99 -8.58
C VAL A 53 0.76 -5.28 -7.86
N ILE A 54 -0.05 -6.30 -8.11
CA ILE A 54 0.13 -7.66 -7.62
C ILE A 54 0.06 -8.63 -8.78
N ASN A 55 0.78 -9.74 -8.70
CA ASN A 55 0.56 -10.85 -9.62
C ASN A 55 -0.78 -11.54 -9.27
N ASN A 56 -1.60 -11.80 -10.28
CA ASN A 56 -2.93 -12.39 -10.14
C ASN A 56 -2.94 -13.70 -9.32
N GLN A 57 -1.85 -14.47 -9.34
CA GLN A 57 -1.73 -15.70 -8.54
C GLN A 57 -1.75 -15.47 -7.01
N TYR A 58 -1.59 -14.22 -6.56
CA TYR A 58 -1.60 -13.83 -5.14
C TYR A 58 -2.80 -12.94 -4.79
N LEU A 59 -3.78 -12.79 -5.69
CA LEU A 59 -4.92 -11.91 -5.49
C LEU A 59 -5.71 -12.25 -4.21
N ASP A 60 -5.84 -13.54 -3.90
CA ASP A 60 -6.54 -14.04 -2.70
C ASP A 60 -5.89 -13.56 -1.39
N TYR A 61 -4.61 -13.21 -1.39
CA TYR A 61 -3.94 -12.68 -0.20
C TYR A 61 -4.44 -11.27 0.14
N LEU A 62 -4.95 -10.51 -0.83
CA LEU A 62 -5.53 -9.20 -0.59
C LEU A 62 -6.85 -9.29 0.18
N VAL A 63 -7.59 -10.41 0.07
CA VAL A 63 -8.82 -10.62 0.86
C VAL A 63 -8.51 -10.60 2.35
N ARG A 64 -7.36 -11.16 2.75
CA ARG A 64 -6.87 -11.18 4.14
C ARG A 64 -6.42 -9.82 4.68
N LEU A 65 -6.30 -8.80 3.82
CA LEU A 65 -5.94 -7.45 4.26
C LEU A 65 -7.12 -6.67 4.83
N ASN A 66 -8.35 -7.12 4.55
CA ASN A 66 -9.58 -6.49 5.01
C ASN A 66 -10.18 -7.16 6.26
N ASP A 67 -9.59 -8.26 6.74
CA ASP A 67 -9.93 -8.93 7.99
C ASP A 67 -9.18 -8.29 9.18
#